data_AF-A0A948Z4K9-F1
#
_entry.id   AF-A0A948Z4K9-F1
#
_cell.length_a   1.000
_cell.length_b   1.000
_cell.length_c   1.000
_cell.angle_alpha   90.00
_cell.angle_beta   90.00
_cell.angle_gamma   90.00
#
_symmetry.space_group_name_H-M   'P 1'
#
loop_
_entity.id
_entity.type
_entity.pdbx_description
1 polymer ?
#
loop_
_entity_poly.entity_id
_entity_poly.type
_entity_poly.pdbx_seq_one_letter_code
_entity_poly.pdbx_strand_id
1 'polypeptide(L)'
;MGEDKQGIKYFKTRRSTIDFKIGLNPFSGKKRPEKFVVVRHIPVDQGTFDFYVDNGLANFDRLPTWKPATPHNIRRKTPQNTTCNSCHGNTDLFLLEKDVEQAYKKANKDVIVSPEMIPKRIDK
;
A
#
# COMPACT_ATOMS: atom_id res chain seq x y z
N MET A 1 -11.08 -15.83 14.93
CA MET A 1 -11.94 -15.94 16.12
C MET A 1 -11.05 -16.22 17.32
N GLY A 2 -11.29 -15.57 18.44
CA GLY A 2 -10.70 -15.92 19.74
C GLY A 2 -11.79 -16.33 20.72
N GLU A 3 -11.40 -16.93 21.84
CA GLU A 3 -12.29 -17.29 22.95
C GLU A 3 -11.67 -16.69 24.21
N ASP A 4 -12.48 -16.00 25.02
CA ASP A 4 -12.01 -15.44 26.28
C ASP A 4 -11.98 -16.50 27.40
N LYS A 5 -11.57 -16.10 28.61
CA LYS A 5 -11.47 -17.01 29.76
C LYS A 5 -12.82 -17.57 30.22
N GLN A 6 -13.93 -17.05 29.71
CA GLN A 6 -15.30 -17.42 30.07
C GLN A 6 -15.97 -18.23 28.95
N GLY A 7 -15.24 -18.56 27.88
CA GLY A 7 -15.78 -19.31 26.74
C GLY A 7 -16.53 -18.47 25.72
N ILE A 8 -16.51 -17.13 25.84
CA ILE A 8 -17.21 -16.24 24.92
C ILE A 8 -16.35 -16.02 23.68
N LYS A 9 -16.90 -16.35 22.51
CA LYS A 9 -16.24 -16.13 21.22
C LYS A 9 -16.25 -14.64 20.86
N TYR A 10 -15.11 -14.14 20.41
CA TYR A 10 -14.97 -12.79 19.88
C TYR A 10 -14.20 -12.75 18.56
N PHE A 11 -14.46 -11.72 17.77
CA PHE A 11 -13.70 -11.46 16.56
C PHE A 11 -12.38 -10.79 16.91
N LYS A 12 -11.28 -11.39 16.45
CA LYS A 12 -9.94 -10.79 16.55
C LYS A 12 -9.57 -10.26 15.17
N THR A 13 -9.51 -8.94 15.02
CA THR A 13 -9.00 -8.30 13.81
C THR A 13 -7.47 -8.35 13.81
N ARG A 14 -6.86 -8.46 12.63
CA ARG A 14 -5.42 -8.19 12.50
C ARG A 14 -5.14 -6.73 12.89
N ARG A 15 -3.89 -6.43 13.23
CA ARG A 15 -3.47 -5.06 13.56
C ARG A 15 -3.82 -4.14 12.38
N SER A 16 -4.59 -3.09 12.65
CA SER A 16 -4.79 -2.02 11.67
C SER A 16 -3.54 -1.15 11.65
N THR A 17 -2.94 -0.98 10.47
CA THR A 17 -1.83 -0.06 10.24
C THR A 17 -2.28 1.01 9.25
N ILE A 18 -2.03 2.27 9.59
CA ILE A 18 -2.06 3.36 8.61
C ILE A 18 -0.61 3.51 8.17
N ASP A 19 -0.35 3.20 6.91
CA ASP A 19 0.98 3.30 6.33
C ASP A 19 0.93 3.96 4.94
N PHE A 20 2.00 4.67 4.61
CA PHE A 20 2.19 5.41 3.38
C PHE A 20 3.53 5.06 2.75
N LYS A 21 3.50 4.77 1.45
CA LYS A 21 4.69 4.40 0.66
C LYS A 21 4.68 5.14 -0.67
N ILE A 22 5.83 5.14 -1.34
CA ILE A 22 5.99 5.58 -2.72
C ILE A 22 5.79 4.35 -3.62
N GLY A 23 4.67 4.31 -4.35
CA GLY A 23 4.32 3.25 -5.28
C GLY A 23 4.42 3.71 -6.74
N LEU A 24 4.29 2.78 -7.68
CA LEU A 24 4.07 3.11 -9.09
C LEU A 24 2.70 3.75 -9.28
N ASN A 25 2.59 4.62 -10.28
CA ASN A 25 1.33 5.22 -10.68
C ASN A 25 0.53 4.27 -11.59
N PRO A 26 -0.57 3.64 -11.12
CA PRO A 26 -1.36 2.74 -11.94
C PRO A 26 -2.22 3.48 -12.98
N PHE A 27 -2.29 4.81 -12.90
CA PHE A 27 -3.10 5.68 -13.77
C PHE A 27 -2.23 6.61 -14.61
N SER A 28 -1.02 6.16 -14.98
CA SER A 28 -0.09 6.97 -15.77
C SER A 28 -0.69 7.38 -17.12
N GLY A 29 -0.49 8.64 -17.51
CA GLY A 29 -1.01 9.18 -18.77
C GLY A 29 -0.76 10.68 -18.89
N LYS A 30 -1.22 11.32 -19.98
CA LYS A 30 -0.93 12.74 -20.25
C LYS A 30 -1.32 13.69 -19.11
N LYS A 31 -2.39 13.38 -18.36
CA LYS A 31 -2.86 14.18 -17.21
C LYS A 31 -2.20 13.79 -15.88
N ARG A 32 -1.49 12.66 -15.82
CA ARG A 32 -0.82 12.10 -14.63
C ARG A 32 0.50 11.44 -15.06
N PRO A 33 1.47 12.21 -15.56
CA PRO A 33 2.69 11.66 -16.16
C PRO A 33 3.67 11.11 -15.12
N GLU A 34 3.42 11.34 -13.83
CA GLU A 34 4.32 10.94 -12.75
C GLU A 34 4.47 9.43 -12.71
N LYS A 35 5.72 8.94 -12.72
CA LYS A 35 6.03 7.51 -12.57
C LYS A 35 5.64 6.99 -11.19
N PHE A 36 5.84 7.81 -10.16
CA PHE A 36 5.61 7.47 -8.77
C PHE A 36 4.49 8.31 -8.16
N VAL A 37 3.73 7.70 -7.26
CA VAL A 37 2.70 8.36 -6.46
C VAL A 37 2.79 7.89 -5.01
N VAL A 38 2.27 8.70 -4.08
CA VAL A 38 2.06 8.24 -2.71
C VAL A 38 0.88 7.28 -2.70
N VAL A 39 1.09 6.08 -2.18
CA VAL A 39 0.07 5.06 -1.94
C VAL A 39 -0.12 4.84 -0.45
N ARG A 40 -1.32 4.44 -0.07
CA ARG A 40 -1.67 4.09 1.30
C ARG A 40 -2.25 2.69 1.35
N HIS A 41 -1.97 1.96 2.43
CA HIS A 41 -2.62 0.68 2.66
C HIS A 41 -4.10 0.90 3.02
N ILE A 42 -5.00 0.14 2.40
CA ILE A 42 -6.40 0.06 2.81
C ILE A 42 -6.64 -1.24 3.59
N PRO A 43 -7.32 -1.21 4.73
CA PRO A 43 -7.50 -2.39 5.58
C PRO A 43 -8.62 -3.29 5.00
N VAL A 44 -8.33 -3.96 3.88
CA VAL A 44 -9.24 -4.92 3.24
C VAL A 44 -8.58 -6.30 3.19
N ASP A 45 -9.35 -7.33 3.52
CA ASP A 45 -8.96 -8.75 3.44
C ASP A 45 -9.96 -9.49 2.53
N GLN A 46 -9.53 -10.57 1.87
CA GLN A 46 -10.39 -11.35 0.98
C GLN A 46 -11.61 -11.91 1.72
N GLY A 47 -11.47 -12.24 3.00
CA GLY A 47 -12.54 -12.75 3.85
C GLY A 47 -13.37 -11.66 4.55
N THR A 48 -13.24 -10.38 4.19
CA THR A 48 -13.95 -9.27 4.86
C THR A 48 -15.47 -9.49 4.91
N PHE A 49 -16.05 -10.15 3.91
CA PHE A 49 -17.49 -10.35 3.77
C PHE A 49 -17.99 -11.78 3.99
N ASP A 50 -17.10 -12.72 4.36
CA ASP A 50 -17.44 -14.15 4.49
C ASP A 50 -18.57 -14.44 5.48
N PHE A 51 -18.78 -13.56 6.47
CA PHE A 51 -19.89 -13.68 7.42
C PHE A 51 -21.26 -13.35 6.78
N TYR A 52 -21.29 -12.45 5.80
CA TYR A 52 -22.53 -11.91 5.23
C TYR A 52 -22.91 -12.58 3.91
N VAL A 53 -21.93 -12.97 3.10
CA VAL A 53 -22.16 -13.54 1.77
C VAL A 53 -20.97 -14.39 1.36
N ASP A 54 -21.26 -15.59 0.87
CA ASP A 54 -20.25 -16.48 0.30
C ASP A 54 -19.58 -15.80 -0.90
N ASN A 55 -18.24 -15.77 -0.89
CA ASN A 55 -17.42 -15.23 -1.97
C ASN A 55 -17.72 -13.75 -2.31
N GLY A 56 -18.05 -12.93 -1.30
CA GLY A 56 -18.39 -11.51 -1.48
C GLY A 56 -17.31 -10.65 -2.15
N LEU A 57 -16.05 -11.10 -2.14
CA LEU A 57 -14.92 -10.48 -2.85
C LEU A 57 -14.31 -11.42 -3.91
N ALA A 58 -15.15 -12.09 -4.70
CA ALA A 58 -14.73 -13.01 -5.76
C ALA A 58 -13.65 -12.47 -6.72
N ASN A 59 -13.63 -11.15 -6.94
CA ASN A 59 -12.66 -10.46 -7.81
C ASN A 59 -11.68 -9.59 -7.02
N PHE A 60 -11.18 -10.10 -5.88
CA PHE A 60 -10.31 -9.35 -4.97
C PHE A 60 -9.11 -8.70 -5.69
N ASP A 61 -8.46 -9.44 -6.60
CA ASP A 61 -7.29 -8.97 -7.35
C ASP A 61 -7.56 -7.86 -8.38
N ARG A 62 -8.83 -7.46 -8.58
CA ARG A 62 -9.20 -6.44 -9.57
C ARG A 62 -8.72 -5.05 -9.17
N LEU A 63 -8.52 -4.79 -7.87
CA LEU A 63 -8.04 -3.52 -7.36
C LEU A 63 -6.95 -3.73 -6.30
N PRO A 64 -5.93 -2.87 -6.24
CA PRO A 64 -4.86 -3.01 -5.26
C PRO A 64 -5.35 -2.70 -3.84
N THR A 65 -4.73 -3.34 -2.86
CA THR A 65 -4.88 -3.00 -1.42
C THR A 65 -4.01 -1.81 -1.02
N TRP A 66 -3.06 -1.41 -1.87
CA TRP A 66 -2.34 -0.15 -1.80
C TRP A 66 -2.88 0.81 -2.86
N LYS A 67 -3.59 1.85 -2.42
CA LYS A 67 -4.28 2.79 -3.32
C LYS A 67 -3.60 4.16 -3.32
N PRO A 68 -3.66 4.92 -4.43
CA PRO A 68 -3.20 6.31 -4.43
C PRO A 68 -3.82 7.10 -3.27
N ALA A 69 -2.98 7.85 -2.57
CA ALA A 69 -3.40 8.60 -1.38
C ALA A 69 -4.26 9.84 -1.74
N THR A 70 -4.18 10.33 -2.98
CA THR A 70 -4.98 11.46 -3.49
C THR A 70 -6.48 11.26 -3.24
N PRO A 71 -7.23 12.27 -2.77
CA PRO A 71 -6.84 13.68 -2.57
C PRO A 71 -6.22 13.97 -1.19
N HIS A 72 -6.01 12.97 -0.34
CA HIS A 72 -5.64 13.18 1.06
C HIS A 72 -4.27 13.88 1.18
N ASN A 73 -4.28 14.93 1.99
CA ASN A 73 -3.29 15.99 2.19
C ASN A 73 -1.85 15.66 1.78
N ILE A 74 -1.36 16.33 0.74
CA ILE A 74 0.07 16.50 0.48
C ILE A 74 0.54 17.80 1.13
N ARG A 75 1.58 17.71 1.96
CA ARG A 75 2.33 18.87 2.45
C ARG A 75 3.39 19.22 1.39
N ARG A 76 3.48 20.49 1.00
CA ARG A 76 4.49 20.97 0.04
C ARG A 76 5.92 20.72 0.54
N LYS A 77 6.15 20.79 1.85
CA LYS A 77 7.44 20.56 2.51
C LYS A 77 7.28 19.53 3.61
N THR A 78 8.09 18.47 3.57
CA THR A 78 8.19 17.38 4.54
C THR A 78 9.65 16.96 4.67
N PRO A 79 10.06 16.29 5.78
CA PRO A 79 11.41 15.75 5.90
C PRO A 79 11.84 14.87 4.71
N GLN A 80 10.89 14.13 4.12
CA GLN A 80 11.10 13.25 2.97
C GLN A 80 11.41 14.02 1.68
N ASN A 81 10.90 15.25 1.51
CA ASN A 81 11.14 16.04 0.29
C ASN A 81 12.08 17.24 0.50
N THR A 82 12.69 17.36 1.68
CA THR A 82 13.68 18.41 2.00
C THR A 82 14.93 18.32 1.12
N THR A 83 15.35 17.11 0.72
CA THR A 83 16.51 16.89 -0.17
C THR A 83 16.24 15.74 -1.13
N CYS A 84 16.89 15.72 -2.30
CA CYS A 84 16.76 14.62 -3.25
C CYS A 84 17.14 13.27 -2.62
N ASN A 85 18.23 13.25 -1.84
CA ASN A 85 18.72 12.04 -1.15
C ASN A 85 17.90 11.62 0.07
N SER A 86 16.87 12.39 0.47
CA SER A 86 15.89 11.94 1.46
C SER A 86 15.03 10.78 0.91
N CYS A 87 14.75 10.79 -0.40
CA CYS A 87 14.07 9.70 -1.11
C CYS A 87 15.02 8.83 -1.93
N HIS A 88 16.00 9.42 -2.62
CA HIS A 88 16.89 8.68 -3.50
C HIS A 88 17.78 7.71 -2.71
N GLY A 89 17.78 6.44 -3.13
CA GLY A 89 18.45 5.34 -2.45
C GLY A 89 17.84 4.96 -1.09
N ASN A 90 16.70 5.52 -0.71
CA ASN A 90 16.00 5.17 0.53
C ASN A 90 14.88 4.18 0.24
N THR A 91 15.20 2.90 0.30
CA THR A 91 14.29 1.80 -0.04
C THR A 91 13.09 1.69 0.89
N ASP A 92 13.21 2.15 2.14
CA ASP A 92 12.16 2.05 3.15
C ASP A 92 10.94 2.92 2.83
N LEU A 93 11.10 3.96 2.01
CA LEU A 93 10.01 4.82 1.57
C LEU A 93 9.21 4.24 0.40
N PHE A 94 9.73 3.26 -0.33
CA PHE A 94 9.06 2.69 -1.51
C PHE A 94 8.23 1.47 -1.14
N LEU A 95 7.14 1.24 -1.87
CA LEU A 95 6.32 0.03 -1.72
C LEU A 95 7.04 -1.12 -2.41
N LEU A 96 7.80 -1.90 -1.65
CA LEU A 96 8.49 -3.07 -2.17
C LEU A 96 7.61 -4.31 -2.08
N GLU A 97 7.97 -5.36 -2.82
CA GLU A 97 7.26 -6.64 -2.75
C GLU A 97 7.21 -7.22 -1.32
N LYS A 98 8.27 -6.99 -0.52
CA LYS A 98 8.34 -7.42 0.90
C LYS A 98 7.32 -6.72 1.81
N ASP A 99 6.80 -5.56 1.39
CA ASP A 99 5.84 -4.76 2.15
C ASP A 99 4.39 -5.20 1.87
N VAL A 100 4.18 -6.17 0.96
CA VAL A 100 2.86 -6.68 0.56
C VAL A 100 2.71 -8.14 0.97
N GLU A 101 1.62 -8.46 1.66
CA GLU A 101 1.30 -9.85 2.01
C GLU A 101 1.24 -10.73 0.75
N GLN A 102 1.75 -11.97 0.85
CA GLN A 102 1.88 -12.88 -0.29
C GLN A 102 0.55 -13.06 -1.06
N ALA A 103 -0.57 -13.16 -0.35
CA ALA A 103 -1.90 -13.31 -0.94
C ALA A 103 -2.34 -12.08 -1.76
N TYR A 104 -1.81 -10.90 -1.47
CA TYR A 104 -2.23 -9.64 -2.11
C TYR A 104 -1.24 -9.14 -3.17
N LYS A 105 -0.13 -9.83 -3.40
CA LYS A 105 0.87 -9.43 -4.40
C LYS A 105 0.27 -9.31 -5.79
N LYS A 106 -0.62 -10.23 -6.18
CA LYS A 106 -1.29 -10.21 -7.48
C LYS A 106 -2.15 -8.95 -7.66
N ALA A 107 -2.92 -8.59 -6.64
CA ALA A 107 -3.72 -7.35 -6.62
C ALA A 107 -2.87 -6.07 -6.71
N ASN A 108 -1.65 -6.09 -6.15
CA ASN A 108 -0.79 -4.92 -6.02
C ASN A 108 0.36 -4.84 -7.05
N LYS A 109 0.42 -5.77 -8.00
CA LYS A 109 1.53 -5.85 -8.97
C LYS A 109 1.83 -4.53 -9.71
N ASP A 110 0.79 -3.74 -9.98
CA ASP A 110 0.90 -2.50 -10.77
C ASP A 110 1.30 -1.27 -9.92
N VAL A 111 1.41 -1.44 -8.59
CA VAL A 111 1.81 -0.37 -7.65
C VAL A 111 3.12 -0.68 -6.91
N ILE A 112 3.59 -1.93 -6.94
CA ILE A 112 4.87 -2.36 -6.36
C ILE A 112 6.05 -1.79 -7.16
N VAL A 113 7.07 -1.30 -6.45
CA VAL A 113 8.29 -0.75 -7.01
C VAL A 113 9.42 -1.77 -6.90
N SER A 114 9.99 -2.18 -8.03
CA SER A 114 11.23 -2.97 -8.06
C SER A 114 12.41 -2.14 -7.54
N PRO A 115 13.34 -2.70 -6.73
CA PRO A 115 14.47 -1.96 -6.18
C PRO A 115 15.31 -1.20 -7.23
N GLU A 116 15.43 -1.75 -8.44
CA GLU A 116 16.21 -1.18 -9.55
C GLU A 116 15.58 0.10 -10.11
N MET A 117 14.28 0.31 -9.89
CA MET A 117 13.58 1.53 -10.30
C MET A 117 13.78 2.69 -9.31
N ILE A 118 14.31 2.42 -8.11
CA ILE A 118 14.51 3.44 -7.10
C ILE A 118 15.62 4.39 -7.58
N PRO A 119 15.37 5.70 -7.61
CA PRO A 119 16.38 6.66 -8.01
C PRO A 119 17.64 6.53 -7.16
N LYS A 120 18.80 6.47 -7.82
CA LYS A 120 20.10 6.47 -7.12
C LYS A 120 20.32 7.83 -6.45
N ARG A 121 21.08 7.81 -5.37
CA ARG A 121 21.57 9.04 -4.73
C ARG A 121 22.29 9.90 -5.76
N ILE A 122 22.12 11.20 -5.64
CA ILE A 122 22.79 12.19 -6.47
C ILE A 122 23.81 12.97 -5.62
N ASP A 123 24.90 13.38 -6.26
CA ASP A 123 25.85 14.29 -5.63
C ASP A 123 25.20 15.67 -5.49
N LYS A 124 25.51 16.37 -4.39
CA LYS A 124 24.94 17.69 -4.07
C LYS A 124 25.67 18.81 -4.78
#